data_AF-A0A1R0Z9J9-F1
#
_entry.id   AF-A0A1R0Z9J9-F1
#
_cell.length_a   1.000
_cell.length_b   1.000
_cell.length_c   1.000
_cell.angle_alpha   90.00
_cell.angle_beta   90.00
_cell.angle_gamma   90.00
#
_symmetry.space_group_name_H-M   'P 1'
#
loop_
_entity.id
_entity.type
_entity.pdbx_description
1 polymer ?
#
loop_
_entity_poly.entity_id
_entity_poly.type
_entity_poly.pdbx_seq_one_letter_code
_entity_poly.pdbx_strand_id
1 'polypeptide(L)'
;MSAKAVWKGDVNQAICAFTFDDGPSQLPVELWLDVLEEEGAVGTFFFTGEWMDRYPEKARLILSRGHVLAPHTYHHRRMAQVPKAVFLEQLKLTELAYQDATGLPSPNFMRFPYCSFREENLEWLTEWGDYLDIEGVDCGDWSGISAEEIVARVEPTLENGTIVVMHSNDVAKGSPDALRALIRIAKQRGLESVGVPEILGSIGIEVNHRPWKIVVDVPAELDHPLENWIPLENSKQLADLATQTTEWNIPQYTLHFTSEKEWLEHLESPLEEVGVTEDRELFTIRQFDGSYWGYVRAGVVDNTLVLLDYAAKEAQADTLVYLLRWAADTSIRLGLTKIEARLNIRKMSEMCRQLGWQSEIVEDQ
;
A
#
# COMPACT_ATOMS: atom_id res chain seq x y z
N MET A 1 7.55 1.93 -24.73
CA MET A 1 8.09 0.58 -25.01
C MET A 1 6.90 -0.34 -25.26
N SER A 2 7.03 -1.44 -26.00
CA SER A 2 5.94 -2.42 -26.11
C SER A 2 5.60 -2.94 -24.73
N ALA A 3 4.32 -3.22 -24.49
CA ALA A 3 3.85 -3.72 -23.22
C ALA A 3 4.54 -5.03 -22.81
N LYS A 4 4.84 -5.21 -21.52
CA LYS A 4 5.69 -6.31 -21.05
C LYS A 4 5.01 -7.12 -19.95
N ALA A 5 4.68 -8.36 -20.28
CA ALA A 5 4.70 -9.42 -19.30
C ALA A 5 6.17 -9.81 -19.06
N VAL A 6 6.62 -9.75 -17.82
CA VAL A 6 7.97 -10.11 -17.39
C VAL A 6 7.92 -11.51 -16.79
N TRP A 7 8.52 -12.46 -17.50
CA TRP A 7 8.54 -13.87 -17.09
C TRP A 7 9.80 -14.27 -16.32
N LYS A 8 10.86 -13.46 -16.43
CA LYS A 8 12.20 -13.80 -15.96
C LYS A 8 13.09 -12.56 -15.83
N GLY A 9 14.00 -12.59 -14.85
CA GLY A 9 15.09 -11.63 -14.69
C GLY A 9 16.30 -11.91 -15.59
N ASP A 10 17.42 -11.25 -15.29
CA ASP A 10 18.68 -11.41 -16.03
C ASP A 10 19.28 -12.81 -15.80
N VAL A 11 19.49 -13.54 -16.89
CA VAL A 11 20.06 -14.89 -16.87
C VAL A 11 21.53 -14.93 -16.45
N ASN A 12 22.20 -13.78 -16.36
CA ASN A 12 23.59 -13.67 -15.94
C ASN A 12 23.76 -13.31 -14.46
N GLN A 13 22.66 -12.97 -13.77
CA GLN A 13 22.68 -12.65 -12.35
C GLN A 13 22.16 -13.84 -11.54
N ALA A 14 22.91 -14.22 -10.51
CA ALA A 14 22.59 -15.38 -9.68
C ALA A 14 21.51 -15.05 -8.64
N ILE A 15 20.33 -14.65 -9.12
CA ILE A 15 19.18 -14.27 -8.31
C ILE A 15 17.93 -15.06 -8.75
N CYS A 16 16.99 -15.26 -7.85
CA CYS A 16 15.65 -15.78 -8.14
C CYS A 16 14.61 -15.13 -7.22
N ALA A 17 13.34 -15.13 -7.61
CA ALA A 17 12.25 -14.59 -6.79
C ALA A 17 11.20 -15.67 -6.48
N PHE A 18 10.81 -15.75 -5.21
CA PHE A 18 9.63 -16.49 -4.77
C PHE A 18 8.47 -15.51 -4.59
N THR A 19 7.37 -15.80 -5.27
CA THR A 19 6.22 -14.89 -5.32
C THR A 19 4.94 -15.63 -4.92
N PHE A 20 4.03 -14.92 -4.25
CA PHE A 20 2.85 -15.49 -3.62
C PHE A 20 1.60 -14.72 -4.03
N ASP A 21 0.71 -15.34 -4.78
CA ASP A 21 -0.59 -14.76 -5.10
C ASP A 21 -1.57 -15.04 -3.94
N ASP A 22 -2.67 -14.28 -3.86
CA ASP A 22 -4.01 -14.67 -3.33
C ASP A 22 -4.88 -13.49 -2.83
N GLY A 23 -6.08 -13.83 -2.37
CA GLY A 23 -7.16 -12.94 -1.91
C GLY A 23 -8.51 -13.44 -2.45
N PRO A 24 -9.68 -13.07 -1.88
CA PRO A 24 -9.89 -12.11 -0.80
C PRO A 24 -10.09 -12.76 0.59
N SER A 25 -9.92 -14.08 0.72
CA SER A 25 -10.07 -14.79 1.99
C SER A 25 -8.94 -14.46 2.97
N GLN A 26 -9.14 -14.76 4.25
CA GLN A 26 -8.05 -14.71 5.22
C GLN A 26 -6.90 -15.62 4.75
N LEU A 27 -5.68 -15.10 4.78
CA LEU A 27 -4.48 -15.82 4.38
C LEU A 27 -3.59 -15.98 5.62
N PRO A 28 -3.04 -17.17 5.90
CA PRO A 28 -2.08 -17.38 6.98
C PRO A 28 -0.66 -16.88 6.59
N VAL A 29 -0.57 -15.61 6.19
CA VAL A 29 0.63 -14.99 5.61
C VAL A 29 1.86 -15.14 6.51
N GLU A 30 1.69 -15.11 7.83
CA GLU A 30 2.77 -15.31 8.81
C GLU A 30 3.60 -16.57 8.55
N LEU A 31 2.97 -17.67 8.11
CA LEU A 31 3.69 -18.92 7.85
C LEU A 31 4.73 -18.77 6.74
N TRP A 32 4.46 -17.94 5.73
CA TRP A 32 5.39 -17.65 4.65
C TRP A 32 6.45 -16.65 5.10
N LEU A 33 6.05 -15.60 5.82
CA LEU A 33 6.97 -14.59 6.34
C LEU A 33 8.02 -15.24 7.25
N ASP A 34 7.59 -16.11 8.17
CA ASP A 34 8.50 -16.78 9.10
C ASP A 34 9.50 -17.68 8.34
N VAL A 35 9.07 -18.41 7.31
CA VAL A 35 9.98 -19.23 6.48
C VAL A 35 10.97 -18.35 5.71
N LEU A 36 10.51 -17.23 5.13
CA LEU A 36 11.36 -16.31 4.39
C LEU A 36 12.42 -15.69 5.30
N GLU A 37 12.05 -15.24 6.50
CA GLU A 37 12.98 -14.67 7.49
C GLU A 37 13.98 -15.70 8.01
N GLU A 38 13.52 -16.90 8.39
CA GLU A 38 14.39 -18.00 8.82
C GLU A 38 15.43 -18.37 7.78
N GLU A 39 15.06 -18.26 6.50
CA GLU A 39 15.94 -18.53 5.38
C GLU A 39 16.62 -17.26 4.81
N GLY A 40 16.45 -16.09 5.41
CA GLY A 40 17.07 -14.84 4.94
C GLY A 40 16.75 -14.53 3.47
N ALA A 41 15.51 -14.76 3.05
CA ALA A 41 15.01 -14.54 1.70
C ALA A 41 13.97 -13.42 1.66
N VAL A 42 13.85 -12.74 0.53
CA VAL A 42 12.80 -11.74 0.29
C VAL A 42 11.71 -12.32 -0.61
N GLY A 43 10.46 -12.29 -0.15
CA GLY A 43 9.28 -12.67 -0.94
C GLY A 43 8.57 -11.47 -1.57
N THR A 44 7.82 -11.72 -2.64
CA THR A 44 6.86 -10.75 -3.21
C THR A 44 5.44 -11.31 -3.16
N PHE A 45 4.52 -10.59 -2.53
CA PHE A 45 3.13 -10.96 -2.34
C PHE A 45 2.24 -10.15 -3.30
N PHE A 46 1.56 -10.84 -4.22
CA PHE A 46 0.60 -10.26 -5.16
C PHE A 46 -0.80 -10.47 -4.63
N PHE A 47 -1.34 -9.47 -3.92
CA PHE A 47 -2.64 -9.60 -3.26
C PHE A 47 -3.72 -8.70 -3.85
N THR A 48 -4.97 -9.16 -3.68
CA THR A 48 -6.11 -8.42 -4.22
C THR A 48 -6.40 -7.15 -3.41
N GLY A 49 -6.94 -6.13 -4.09
CA GLY A 49 -7.40 -4.91 -3.41
C GLY A 49 -8.44 -5.19 -2.34
N GLU A 50 -9.37 -6.12 -2.61
CA GLU A 50 -10.35 -6.57 -1.62
C GLU A 50 -9.71 -7.20 -0.37
N TRP A 51 -8.58 -7.91 -0.52
CA TRP A 51 -7.84 -8.44 0.62
C TRP A 51 -7.18 -7.32 1.43
N MET A 52 -6.55 -6.35 0.75
CA MET A 52 -5.91 -5.21 1.40
C MET A 52 -6.91 -4.36 2.20
N ASP A 53 -8.14 -4.24 1.70
CA ASP A 53 -9.22 -3.56 2.44
C ASP A 53 -9.66 -4.30 3.71
N ARG A 54 -9.67 -5.63 3.66
CA ARG A 54 -10.12 -6.48 4.78
C ARG A 54 -9.02 -6.66 5.84
N TYR A 55 -7.77 -6.71 5.42
CA TYR A 55 -6.62 -7.05 6.26
C TYR A 55 -5.48 -6.02 6.12
N PRO A 56 -5.75 -4.71 6.29
CA PRO A 56 -4.73 -3.68 6.08
C PRO A 56 -3.55 -3.81 7.06
N GLU A 57 -3.76 -4.33 8.27
CA GLU A 57 -2.69 -4.64 9.22
C GLU A 57 -1.74 -5.72 8.72
N LYS A 58 -2.24 -6.73 8.00
CA LYS A 58 -1.42 -7.79 7.40
C LYS A 58 -0.65 -7.26 6.20
N ALA A 59 -1.26 -6.38 5.40
CA ALA A 59 -0.56 -5.67 4.32
C ALA A 59 0.65 -4.89 4.86
N ARG A 60 0.46 -4.17 5.97
CA ARG A 60 1.56 -3.45 6.65
C ARG A 60 2.60 -4.39 7.25
N LEU A 61 2.18 -5.52 7.81
CA LEU A 61 3.08 -6.53 8.36
C LEU A 61 4.07 -7.04 7.29
N ILE A 62 3.59 -7.35 6.08
CA ILE A 62 4.43 -7.80 4.96
C ILE A 62 5.54 -6.78 4.67
N LEU A 63 5.18 -5.51 4.52
CA LEU A 63 6.12 -4.44 4.24
C LEU A 63 7.10 -4.21 5.40
N SER A 64 6.61 -4.21 6.65
CA SER A 64 7.43 -4.00 7.85
C SER A 64 8.48 -5.10 8.07
N ARG A 65 8.24 -6.31 7.54
CA ARG A 65 9.18 -7.44 7.56
C ARG A 65 10.16 -7.44 6.37
N GLY A 66 10.19 -6.36 5.58
CA GLY A 66 11.14 -6.19 4.47
C GLY A 66 10.76 -6.94 3.19
N HIS A 67 9.53 -7.42 3.09
CA HIS A 67 9.02 -8.08 1.88
C HIS A 67 8.26 -7.10 0.99
N VAL A 68 7.96 -7.54 -0.23
CA VAL A 68 7.29 -6.72 -1.24
C VAL A 68 5.81 -7.07 -1.29
N LEU A 69 4.94 -6.06 -1.30
CA LEU A 69 3.52 -6.20 -1.59
C LEU A 69 3.22 -5.53 -2.94
N ALA A 70 2.45 -6.19 -3.79
CA ALA A 70 2.07 -5.71 -5.11
C ALA A 70 0.62 -6.07 -5.47
N PRO A 71 -0.03 -5.32 -6.38
CA PRO A 71 -1.39 -5.59 -6.83
C PRO A 71 -1.62 -6.94 -7.55
N HIS A 72 -2.78 -7.54 -7.28
CA HIS A 72 -3.32 -8.70 -8.01
C HIS A 72 -4.75 -8.47 -8.50
N THR A 73 -5.03 -7.25 -8.98
CA THR A 73 -6.38 -6.71 -9.26
C THR A 73 -7.27 -6.63 -8.01
N TYR A 74 -8.45 -6.02 -8.13
CA TYR A 74 -9.26 -5.79 -6.94
C TYR A 74 -10.11 -7.01 -6.59
N HIS A 75 -10.80 -7.59 -7.58
CA HIS A 75 -11.77 -8.68 -7.39
C HIS A 75 -11.30 -10.03 -7.96
N HIS A 76 -10.01 -10.18 -8.27
CA HIS A 76 -9.44 -11.42 -8.81
C HIS A 76 -10.12 -11.90 -10.11
N ARG A 77 -10.40 -10.97 -11.04
CA ARG A 77 -11.11 -11.27 -12.30
C ARG A 77 -10.16 -11.79 -13.38
N ARG A 78 -10.69 -12.62 -14.30
CA ARG A 78 -10.01 -12.97 -15.55
C ARG A 78 -9.95 -11.76 -16.48
N MET A 79 -8.83 -11.03 -16.46
CA MET A 79 -8.74 -9.70 -17.08
C MET A 79 -8.85 -9.72 -18.61
N ALA A 80 -8.51 -10.84 -19.25
CA ALA A 80 -8.76 -11.07 -20.68
C ALA A 80 -10.25 -11.08 -21.08
N GLN A 81 -11.16 -11.17 -20.11
CA GLN A 81 -12.60 -11.32 -20.33
C GLN A 81 -13.41 -10.08 -19.96
N VAL A 82 -12.77 -9.03 -19.43
CA VAL A 82 -13.46 -7.81 -19.01
C VAL A 82 -13.27 -6.69 -20.02
N PRO A 83 -14.25 -5.78 -20.19
CA PRO A 83 -14.08 -4.58 -21.01
C PRO A 83 -13.01 -3.63 -20.43
N LYS A 84 -12.39 -2.80 -21.27
CA LYS A 84 -11.36 -1.82 -20.88
C LYS A 84 -11.74 -0.96 -19.68
N ALA A 85 -12.98 -0.47 -19.62
CA ALA A 85 -13.45 0.35 -18.50
C ALA A 85 -13.38 -0.41 -17.16
N VAL A 86 -13.80 -1.69 -17.15
CA VAL A 86 -13.73 -2.55 -15.96
C VAL A 86 -12.27 -2.89 -15.62
N PHE A 87 -11.44 -3.10 -16.65
CA PHE A 87 -10.02 -3.35 -16.47
C PHE A 87 -9.33 -2.20 -15.72
N LEU A 88 -9.49 -0.96 -16.20
CA LEU A 88 -8.90 0.23 -15.58
C LEU A 88 -9.48 0.50 -14.19
N GLU A 89 -10.77 0.21 -13.99
CA GLU A 89 -11.40 0.29 -12.67
C GLU A 89 -10.75 -0.69 -11.68
N GLN A 90 -10.47 -1.95 -12.08
CA GLN A 90 -9.77 -2.89 -11.20
C GLN A 90 -8.39 -2.36 -10.79
N LEU A 91 -7.65 -1.74 -11.69
CA LEU A 91 -6.32 -1.18 -11.39
C LEU A 91 -6.44 -0.02 -10.41
N LYS A 92 -7.25 1.00 -10.74
CA LYS A 92 -7.48 2.16 -9.87
C LYS A 92 -7.93 1.76 -8.47
N LEU A 93 -8.89 0.85 -8.36
CA LEU A 93 -9.38 0.40 -7.05
C LEU A 93 -8.30 -0.34 -6.26
N THR A 94 -7.45 -1.12 -6.91
CA THR A 94 -6.38 -1.86 -6.23
C THR A 94 -5.27 -0.94 -5.76
N GLU A 95 -4.89 0.04 -6.57
CA GLU A 95 -3.91 1.08 -6.20
C GLU A 95 -4.41 1.90 -5.00
N LEU A 96 -5.69 2.30 -5.00
CA LEU A 96 -6.30 3.00 -3.87
C LEU A 96 -6.40 2.11 -2.63
N ALA A 97 -6.71 0.82 -2.77
CA ALA A 97 -6.71 -0.12 -1.65
C ALA A 97 -5.31 -0.32 -1.05
N TYR A 98 -4.29 -0.42 -1.90
CA TYR A 98 -2.90 -0.46 -1.48
C TYR A 98 -2.53 0.78 -0.67
N GLN A 99 -2.83 1.97 -1.20
CA GLN A 99 -2.48 3.22 -0.55
C GLN A 99 -3.28 3.47 0.74
N ASP A 100 -4.56 3.10 0.78
CA ASP A 100 -5.34 3.18 2.03
C ASP A 100 -4.83 2.18 3.10
N ALA A 101 -4.38 0.99 2.71
CA ALA A 101 -3.89 -0.03 3.64
C ALA A 101 -2.49 0.31 4.19
N THR A 102 -1.62 0.86 3.34
CA THR A 102 -0.19 1.02 3.62
C THR A 102 0.22 2.48 3.85
N GLY A 103 -0.55 3.46 3.40
CA GLY A 103 -0.11 4.86 3.36
C GLY A 103 0.97 5.15 2.31
N LEU A 104 1.32 4.17 1.47
CA LEU A 104 2.34 4.28 0.43
C LEU A 104 1.70 4.18 -0.96
N PRO A 105 2.26 4.85 -2.00
CA PRO A 105 1.78 4.70 -3.36
C PRO A 105 2.02 3.26 -3.88
N SER A 106 1.12 2.77 -4.73
CA SER A 106 1.21 1.38 -5.23
C SER A 106 2.31 1.22 -6.27
N PRO A 107 3.11 0.14 -6.27
CA PRO A 107 4.11 -0.07 -7.32
C PRO A 107 3.45 -0.33 -8.68
N ASN A 108 4.07 0.16 -9.76
CA ASN A 108 3.58 0.01 -11.13
C ASN A 108 3.86 -1.38 -11.75
N PHE A 109 3.80 -2.43 -10.94
CA PHE A 109 3.79 -3.81 -11.43
C PHE A 109 2.75 -4.63 -10.68
N MET A 110 2.18 -5.61 -11.36
CA MET A 110 1.13 -6.47 -10.84
C MET A 110 1.28 -7.88 -11.41
N ARG A 111 0.41 -8.80 -11.02
CA ARG A 111 0.21 -10.07 -11.73
C ARG A 111 -1.24 -10.23 -12.09
N PHE A 112 -1.55 -10.67 -13.30
CA PHE A 112 -2.93 -10.98 -13.66
C PHE A 112 -3.42 -12.28 -13.00
N PRO A 113 -4.63 -12.26 -12.39
CA PRO A 113 -5.29 -13.49 -11.95
C PRO A 113 -5.38 -14.51 -13.09
N TYR A 114 -4.99 -15.74 -12.79
CA TYR A 114 -5.03 -16.88 -13.70
C TYR A 114 -4.15 -16.74 -14.96
N CYS A 115 -3.11 -15.87 -14.96
CA CYS A 115 -2.34 -15.52 -16.17
C CYS A 115 -3.28 -15.10 -17.33
N SER A 116 -4.41 -14.46 -16.99
CA SER A 116 -5.51 -14.24 -17.92
C SER A 116 -5.44 -12.84 -18.53
N PHE A 117 -4.67 -12.69 -19.59
CA PHE A 117 -4.55 -11.47 -20.36
C PHE A 117 -4.47 -11.73 -21.89
N ARG A 118 -4.60 -10.65 -22.65
CA ARG A 118 -4.36 -10.55 -24.10
C ARG A 118 -3.33 -9.46 -24.36
N GLU A 119 -2.77 -9.41 -25.56
CA GLU A 119 -1.84 -8.34 -25.96
C GLU A 119 -2.43 -6.94 -25.72
N GLU A 120 -3.70 -6.74 -26.07
CA GLU A 120 -4.44 -5.49 -25.81
C GLU A 120 -4.50 -5.12 -24.31
N ASN A 121 -4.58 -6.10 -23.40
CA ASN A 121 -4.54 -5.81 -21.96
C ASN A 121 -3.18 -5.26 -21.53
N LEU A 122 -2.09 -5.77 -22.12
CA LEU A 122 -0.75 -5.28 -21.84
C LEU A 122 -0.59 -3.84 -22.37
N GLU A 123 -1.13 -3.53 -23.54
CA GLU A 123 -1.17 -2.16 -24.07
C GLU A 123 -1.90 -1.22 -23.09
N TRP A 124 -3.02 -1.66 -22.52
CA TRP A 124 -3.74 -0.88 -21.52
C TRP A 124 -2.94 -0.66 -20.23
N LEU A 125 -2.11 -1.62 -19.79
CA LEU A 125 -1.18 -1.40 -18.68
C LEU A 125 -0.17 -0.29 -19.00
N THR A 126 0.35 -0.30 -20.23
CA THR A 126 1.29 0.73 -20.70
C THR A 126 0.63 2.11 -20.69
N GLU A 127 -0.59 2.21 -21.24
CA GLU A 127 -1.37 3.44 -21.24
C GLU A 127 -1.78 3.91 -19.85
N TRP A 128 -2.01 2.97 -18.93
CA TRP A 128 -2.47 3.30 -17.58
C TRP A 128 -1.37 4.02 -16.80
N GLY A 129 -0.10 3.64 -16.96
CA GLY A 129 1.04 4.26 -16.28
C GLY A 129 2.32 3.43 -16.36
N ASP A 130 2.61 2.88 -17.55
CA ASP A 130 3.71 1.95 -17.78
C ASP A 130 3.71 0.75 -16.81
N TYR A 131 2.52 0.21 -16.50
CA TYR A 131 2.39 -0.93 -15.61
C TYR A 131 3.00 -2.20 -16.23
N LEU A 132 3.56 -3.06 -15.38
CA LEU A 132 4.11 -4.35 -15.76
C LEU A 132 3.24 -5.48 -15.23
N ASP A 133 3.11 -6.54 -16.04
CA ASP A 133 2.57 -7.82 -15.59
C ASP A 133 3.74 -8.76 -15.29
N ILE A 134 3.77 -9.34 -14.10
CA ILE A 134 4.85 -10.21 -13.62
C ILE A 134 4.35 -11.63 -13.63
N GLU A 135 4.99 -12.48 -14.40
CA GLU A 135 4.65 -13.89 -14.57
C GLU A 135 5.83 -14.77 -14.14
N GLY A 136 5.69 -16.09 -14.26
CA GLY A 136 6.76 -16.99 -13.85
C GLY A 136 6.44 -18.48 -14.01
N VAL A 137 7.21 -19.31 -13.30
CA VAL A 137 7.00 -20.75 -13.25
C VAL A 137 5.94 -21.07 -12.21
N ASP A 138 4.77 -21.53 -12.65
CA ASP A 138 3.71 -22.03 -11.77
C ASP A 138 4.12 -23.36 -11.12
N CYS A 139 4.18 -23.37 -9.79
CA CYS A 139 4.48 -24.59 -9.02
C CYS A 139 3.25 -25.52 -8.90
N GLY A 140 2.05 -25.00 -9.13
CA GLY A 140 0.78 -25.72 -9.11
C GLY A 140 0.27 -26.09 -7.71
N ASP A 141 0.76 -25.41 -6.67
CA ASP A 141 0.32 -25.59 -5.28
C ASP A 141 -1.17 -25.27 -5.04
N TRP A 142 -1.77 -24.43 -5.91
CA TRP A 142 -3.22 -24.17 -5.96
C TRP A 142 -4.08 -25.44 -6.11
N SER A 143 -3.49 -26.56 -6.53
CA SER A 143 -4.15 -27.86 -6.62
C SER A 143 -4.09 -28.70 -5.33
N GLY A 144 -3.43 -28.21 -4.27
CA GLY A 144 -3.32 -28.88 -2.97
C GLY A 144 -2.31 -30.04 -2.93
N ILE A 145 -1.31 -30.00 -3.80
CA ILE A 145 -0.23 -31.01 -3.89
C ILE A 145 0.75 -30.93 -2.70
N SER A 146 1.52 -31.99 -2.50
CA SER A 146 2.49 -32.07 -1.39
C SER A 146 3.70 -31.16 -1.61
N ALA A 147 4.45 -30.90 -0.53
CA ALA A 147 5.68 -30.11 -0.59
C ALA A 147 6.72 -30.75 -1.55
N GLU A 148 6.85 -32.07 -1.53
CA GLU A 148 7.74 -32.82 -2.41
C GLU A 148 7.35 -32.70 -3.89
N GLU A 149 6.05 -32.69 -4.18
CA GLU A 149 5.53 -32.50 -5.54
C GLU A 149 5.81 -31.07 -6.04
N ILE A 150 5.66 -30.07 -5.18
CA ILE A 150 5.99 -28.66 -5.49
C ILE A 150 7.49 -28.55 -5.79
N VAL A 151 8.34 -29.10 -4.92
CA VAL A 151 9.80 -29.08 -5.10
C VAL A 151 10.19 -29.77 -6.40
N ALA A 152 9.65 -30.95 -6.68
CA ALA A 152 9.95 -31.71 -7.90
C ALA A 152 9.59 -30.97 -9.19
N ARG A 153 8.58 -30.08 -9.16
CA ARG A 153 8.19 -29.24 -10.30
C ARG A 153 9.09 -28.02 -10.48
N VAL A 154 9.47 -27.36 -9.40
CA VAL A 154 10.20 -26.09 -9.43
C VAL A 154 11.71 -26.30 -9.49
N GLU A 155 12.25 -27.29 -8.79
CA GLU A 155 13.71 -27.50 -8.73
C GLU A 155 14.38 -27.58 -10.12
N PRO A 156 13.83 -28.26 -11.14
CA PRO A 156 14.46 -28.32 -12.46
C PRO A 156 14.49 -26.99 -13.21
N THR A 157 13.62 -26.03 -12.86
CA THR A 157 13.50 -24.72 -13.52
C THR A 157 14.19 -23.60 -12.74
N LEU A 158 14.72 -23.91 -11.56
CA LEU A 158 15.34 -22.94 -10.66
C LEU A 158 16.76 -22.60 -11.12
N GLU A 159 16.87 -21.49 -11.85
CA GLU A 159 18.08 -20.94 -12.43
C GLU A 159 18.13 -19.41 -12.29
N ASN A 160 19.20 -18.78 -12.77
CA ASN A 160 19.36 -17.33 -12.77
C ASN A 160 18.14 -16.62 -13.38
N GLY A 161 17.58 -15.67 -12.63
CA GLY A 161 16.43 -14.85 -13.01
C GLY A 161 15.07 -15.53 -12.86
N THR A 162 14.99 -16.78 -12.38
CA THR A 162 13.70 -17.48 -12.24
C THR A 162 12.76 -16.76 -11.27
N ILE A 163 11.51 -16.56 -11.71
CA ILE A 163 10.39 -16.12 -10.86
C ILE A 163 9.49 -17.34 -10.63
N VAL A 164 9.30 -17.73 -9.38
CA VAL A 164 8.44 -18.86 -8.98
C VAL A 164 7.10 -18.32 -8.50
N VAL A 165 6.02 -18.84 -9.07
CA VAL A 165 4.64 -18.53 -8.70
C VAL A 165 4.13 -19.59 -7.73
N MET A 166 3.79 -19.15 -6.54
CA MET A 166 3.20 -19.91 -5.44
C MET A 166 1.96 -19.17 -4.93
N HIS A 167 1.23 -19.79 -4.01
CA HIS A 167 0.04 -19.25 -3.38
C HIS A 167 0.21 -19.27 -1.86
N SER A 168 -0.47 -18.36 -1.16
CA SER A 168 -0.41 -18.19 0.30
C SER A 168 -1.77 -18.41 0.98
N ASN A 169 -2.60 -19.29 0.41
CA ASN A 169 -3.93 -19.65 0.88
C ASN A 169 -4.01 -21.03 1.56
N ASP A 170 -5.18 -21.35 2.12
CA ASP A 170 -5.47 -22.61 2.83
C ASP A 170 -5.43 -23.88 1.96
N VAL A 171 -5.42 -23.75 0.63
CA VAL A 171 -5.26 -24.88 -0.30
C VAL A 171 -3.79 -25.25 -0.45
N ALA A 172 -2.90 -24.25 -0.47
CA ALA A 172 -1.46 -24.36 -0.64
C ALA A 172 -0.72 -24.86 0.62
N LYS A 173 -1.23 -25.91 1.27
CA LYS A 173 -0.73 -26.40 2.57
C LYS A 173 0.71 -26.89 2.55
N GLY A 174 1.17 -27.42 1.41
CA GLY A 174 2.55 -27.88 1.23
C GLY A 174 3.54 -26.76 0.94
N SER A 175 3.06 -25.55 0.64
CA SER A 175 3.90 -24.46 0.12
C SER A 175 4.92 -23.91 1.12
N PRO A 176 4.64 -23.77 2.43
CA PRO A 176 5.67 -23.32 3.38
C PRO A 176 6.86 -24.28 3.47
N ASP A 177 6.62 -25.58 3.52
CA ASP A 177 7.68 -26.60 3.56
C ASP A 177 8.44 -26.68 2.21
N ALA A 178 7.73 -26.58 1.09
CA ALA A 178 8.34 -26.53 -0.23
C ALA A 178 9.19 -25.26 -0.43
N LEU A 179 8.69 -24.10 0.01
CA LEU A 179 9.40 -22.83 -0.04
C LEU A 179 10.73 -22.92 0.71
N ARG A 180 10.71 -23.46 1.94
CA ARG A 180 11.94 -23.68 2.73
C ARG A 180 12.94 -24.57 1.99
N ALA A 181 12.48 -25.67 1.40
CA ALA A 181 13.35 -26.57 0.63
C ALA A 181 13.91 -25.88 -0.63
N LEU A 182 13.07 -25.16 -1.37
CA LEU A 182 13.45 -24.47 -2.60
C LEU A 182 14.44 -23.33 -2.36
N ILE A 183 14.29 -22.55 -1.30
CA ILE A 183 15.26 -21.51 -0.92
C ILE A 183 16.62 -22.14 -0.60
N ARG A 184 16.63 -23.28 0.12
CA ARG A 184 17.89 -23.99 0.41
C ARG A 184 18.56 -24.53 -0.85
N ILE A 185 17.77 -25.05 -1.79
CA ILE A 185 18.27 -25.49 -3.10
C ILE A 185 18.81 -24.29 -3.89
N ALA A 186 18.12 -23.15 -3.89
CA ALA A 186 18.56 -21.91 -4.51
C ALA A 186 19.94 -21.50 -3.99
N LYS A 187 20.10 -21.43 -2.66
CA LYS A 187 21.37 -21.13 -2.00
C LYS A 187 22.49 -22.10 -2.37
N GLN A 188 22.20 -23.40 -2.42
CA GLN A 188 23.17 -24.42 -2.83
C GLN A 188 23.64 -24.24 -4.29
N ARG A 189 22.78 -23.68 -5.14
CA ARG A 189 23.08 -23.32 -6.53
C ARG A 189 23.72 -21.94 -6.67
N GLY A 190 23.93 -21.23 -5.55
CA GLY A 190 24.47 -19.87 -5.53
C GLY A 190 23.46 -18.79 -5.93
N LEU A 191 22.17 -19.09 -5.92
CA LEU A 191 21.10 -18.14 -6.21
C LEU A 191 20.67 -17.41 -4.94
N GLU A 192 20.66 -16.08 -4.99
CA GLU A 192 20.08 -15.22 -3.95
C GLU A 192 18.57 -15.07 -4.15
N SER A 193 17.79 -15.16 -3.07
CA SER A 193 16.33 -15.04 -3.12
C SER A 193 15.88 -13.61 -2.85
N VAL A 194 15.47 -12.91 -3.90
CA VAL A 194 15.20 -11.47 -3.92
C VAL A 194 13.75 -11.15 -4.26
N GLY A 195 13.32 -9.91 -3.99
CA GLY A 195 12.02 -9.41 -4.40
C GLY A 195 11.94 -9.09 -5.90
N VAL A 196 10.72 -9.00 -6.43
CA VAL A 196 10.46 -8.63 -7.84
C VAL A 196 11.09 -7.28 -8.25
N PRO A 197 11.15 -6.22 -7.41
CA PRO A 197 11.86 -4.99 -7.78
C PRO A 197 13.32 -5.20 -8.16
N GLU A 198 14.02 -6.12 -7.49
CA GLU A 198 15.41 -6.45 -7.81
C GLU A 198 15.53 -7.30 -9.08
N ILE A 199 14.57 -8.22 -9.30
CA ILE A 199 14.44 -8.93 -10.59
C ILE A 199 14.24 -7.94 -11.74
N LEU A 200 13.38 -6.94 -11.59
CA LEU A 200 13.16 -5.90 -12.59
C LEU A 200 14.40 -5.03 -12.80
N GLY A 201 15.06 -4.64 -11.70
CA GLY A 201 16.34 -3.91 -11.76
C GLY A 201 17.42 -4.67 -12.52
N SER A 202 17.48 -6.00 -12.37
CA SER A 202 18.46 -6.85 -13.08
C SER A 202 18.36 -6.76 -14.60
N ILE A 203 17.16 -6.50 -15.13
CA ILE A 203 16.89 -6.33 -16.57
C ILE A 203 16.76 -4.85 -16.99
N GLY A 204 17.20 -3.93 -16.13
CA GLY A 204 17.22 -2.48 -16.42
C GLY A 204 15.85 -1.81 -16.36
N ILE A 205 14.91 -2.37 -15.59
CA ILE A 205 13.59 -1.77 -15.35
C ILE A 205 13.57 -1.19 -13.93
N GLU A 206 13.31 0.12 -13.84
CA GLU A 206 13.07 0.80 -12.57
C GLU A 206 11.59 0.70 -12.19
N VAL A 207 11.33 0.39 -10.92
CA VAL A 207 9.96 0.34 -10.37
C VAL A 207 9.52 1.76 -10.01
N ASN A 208 8.45 2.22 -10.66
CA ASN A 208 7.78 3.45 -10.28
C ASN A 208 6.60 3.15 -9.36
N HIS A 209 6.07 4.19 -8.72
CA HIS A 209 4.89 4.09 -7.88
C HIS A 209 3.83 5.06 -8.35
N ARG A 210 2.57 4.73 -8.08
CA ARG A 210 1.40 5.49 -8.50
C ARG A 210 0.71 6.12 -7.29
N PRO A 211 1.07 7.35 -6.96
CA PRO A 211 0.42 8.07 -5.89
C PRO A 211 -0.95 8.60 -6.34
N TRP A 212 -1.92 8.48 -5.45
CA TRP A 212 -3.22 9.09 -5.59
C TRP A 212 -3.42 10.16 -4.52
N LYS A 213 -4.30 11.12 -4.82
CA LYS A 213 -4.80 12.07 -3.83
C LYS A 213 -6.28 12.32 -4.00
N ILE A 214 -6.92 12.81 -2.95
CA ILE A 214 -8.22 13.46 -3.03
C ILE A 214 -8.03 14.97 -3.04
N VAL A 215 -8.77 15.64 -3.93
CA VAL A 215 -8.93 17.09 -3.96
C VAL A 215 -10.37 17.41 -3.61
N VAL A 216 -10.58 18.25 -2.61
CA VAL A 216 -11.91 18.66 -2.11
C VAL A 216 -12.08 20.16 -2.33
N ASP A 217 -13.24 20.57 -2.84
CA ASP A 217 -13.62 21.98 -2.89
C ASP A 217 -13.97 22.46 -1.49
N VAL A 218 -13.41 23.61 -1.10
CA VAL A 218 -13.78 24.25 0.17
C VAL A 218 -15.25 24.67 0.08
N PRO A 219 -16.13 24.19 0.99
CA PRO A 219 -17.53 24.55 0.98
C PRO A 219 -17.71 26.04 1.31
N ALA A 220 -18.78 26.65 0.79
CA ALA A 220 -19.06 28.07 1.01
C ALA A 220 -19.43 28.39 2.47
N GLU A 221 -20.11 27.45 3.14
CA GLU A 221 -20.55 27.56 4.52
C GLU A 221 -20.37 26.22 5.23
N LEU A 222 -20.23 26.26 6.56
CA LEU A 222 -20.12 25.08 7.41
C LEU A 222 -21.29 25.01 8.37
N ASP A 223 -21.97 23.86 8.38
CA ASP A 223 -22.99 23.57 9.37
C ASP A 223 -22.34 23.12 10.68
N HIS A 224 -22.68 23.81 11.78
CA HIS A 224 -22.22 23.59 13.16
C HIS A 224 -20.79 24.05 13.48
N PRO A 225 -20.55 24.52 14.74
CA PRO A 225 -19.23 24.95 15.16
C PRO A 225 -18.22 23.81 15.17
N LEU A 226 -16.94 24.14 14.94
CA LEU A 226 -15.84 23.24 15.28
C LEU A 226 -15.77 23.10 16.79
N GLU A 227 -16.01 21.90 17.29
CA GLU A 227 -15.76 21.58 18.68
C GLU A 227 -14.42 20.85 18.79
N ASN A 228 -13.69 21.14 19.87
CA ASN A 228 -12.62 20.27 20.40
C ASN A 228 -11.31 20.19 19.61
N TRP A 229 -11.10 21.03 18.59
CA TRP A 229 -9.79 21.21 17.94
C TRP A 229 -9.03 22.38 18.57
N ILE A 230 -7.80 22.13 18.99
CA ILE A 230 -6.91 23.15 19.57
C ILE A 230 -5.53 23.09 18.90
N PRO A 231 -4.84 24.23 18.69
CA PRO A 231 -3.44 24.22 18.29
C PRO A 231 -2.57 23.43 19.28
N LEU A 232 -1.54 22.75 18.78
CA LEU A 232 -0.51 22.15 19.61
C LEU A 232 0.49 23.25 20.00
N GLU A 233 0.51 23.63 21.27
CA GLU A 233 1.21 24.84 21.74
C GLU A 233 2.55 24.57 22.40
N ASN A 234 2.78 23.35 22.91
CA ASN A 234 3.97 23.06 23.72
C ASN A 234 4.45 21.61 23.63
N SER A 235 5.71 21.40 24.03
CA SER A 235 6.38 20.10 24.01
C SER A 235 5.74 19.05 24.91
N LYS A 236 5.02 19.47 25.98
CA LYS A 236 4.29 18.52 26.82
C LYS A 236 3.11 17.90 26.06
N GLN A 237 2.32 18.71 25.36
CA GLN A 237 1.24 18.20 24.51
C GLN A 237 1.77 17.28 23.41
N LEU A 238 2.93 17.61 22.84
CA LEU A 238 3.59 16.79 21.82
C LEU A 238 4.02 15.42 22.38
N ALA A 239 4.63 15.39 23.56
CA ALA A 239 4.98 14.15 24.24
C ALA A 239 3.74 13.32 24.60
N ASP A 240 2.71 13.95 25.18
CA ASP A 240 1.45 13.29 25.52
C ASP A 240 0.74 12.74 24.26
N LEU A 241 0.87 13.42 23.11
CA LEU A 241 0.37 12.97 21.82
C LEU A 241 1.16 11.76 21.31
N ALA A 242 2.48 11.82 21.32
CA ALA A 242 3.35 10.73 20.89
C ALA A 242 3.04 9.44 21.67
N THR A 243 3.00 9.52 23.01
CA THR A 243 2.66 8.38 23.86
C THR A 243 1.31 7.78 23.49
N GLN A 244 0.25 8.60 23.43
CA GLN A 244 -1.11 8.12 23.17
C GLN A 244 -1.27 7.52 21.77
N THR A 245 -0.59 8.08 20.77
CA THR A 245 -0.76 7.68 19.35
C THR A 245 -0.04 6.37 18.99
N THR A 246 0.95 5.93 19.78
CA THR A 246 1.60 4.62 19.58
C THR A 246 0.62 3.43 19.65
N GLU A 247 -0.49 3.60 20.37
CA GLU A 247 -1.53 2.58 20.54
C GLU A 247 -2.64 2.64 19.46
N TRP A 248 -2.62 3.65 18.57
CA TRP A 248 -3.71 3.90 17.61
C TRP A 248 -3.62 3.07 16.32
N ASN A 249 -2.59 2.20 16.18
CA ASN A 249 -2.37 1.36 14.99
C ASN A 249 -2.32 2.16 13.68
N ILE A 250 -1.71 3.35 13.71
CA ILE A 250 -1.62 4.28 12.57
C ILE A 250 -0.58 3.76 11.56
N PRO A 251 -0.87 3.74 10.24
CA PRO A 251 0.03 3.22 9.22
C PRO A 251 1.46 3.76 9.33
N GLN A 252 1.59 5.09 9.51
CA GLN A 252 2.83 5.82 9.65
C GLN A 252 3.70 5.25 10.77
N TYR A 253 3.10 5.05 11.95
CA TYR A 253 3.77 4.40 13.10
C TYR A 253 4.13 2.96 12.78
N THR A 254 3.15 2.17 12.36
CA THR A 254 3.31 0.71 12.20
C THR A 254 4.31 0.30 11.12
N LEU A 255 4.60 1.17 10.15
CA LEU A 255 5.52 0.88 9.05
C LEU A 255 6.90 1.49 9.24
N HIS A 256 7.01 2.66 9.88
CA HIS A 256 8.23 3.45 9.85
C HIS A 256 8.93 3.58 11.20
N PHE A 257 8.22 3.36 12.31
CA PHE A 257 8.74 3.66 13.64
C PHE A 257 8.67 2.45 14.55
N THR A 258 9.78 2.15 15.22
CA THR A 258 9.92 0.98 16.11
C THR A 258 9.88 1.36 17.59
N SER A 259 9.86 2.65 17.90
CA SER A 259 9.78 3.16 19.27
C SER A 259 9.01 4.47 19.36
N GLU A 260 8.44 4.73 20.54
CA GLU A 260 7.82 6.02 20.89
C GLU A 260 8.80 7.19 20.71
N LYS A 261 10.11 6.97 20.94
CA LYS A 261 11.13 8.00 20.77
C LYS A 261 11.29 8.43 19.31
N GLU A 262 11.40 7.47 18.39
CA GLU A 262 11.49 7.76 16.95
C GLU A 262 10.21 8.46 16.47
N TRP A 263 9.06 8.05 16.99
CA TRP A 263 7.78 8.68 16.69
C TRP A 263 7.68 10.11 17.19
N LEU A 264 8.15 10.39 18.41
CA LEU A 264 8.23 11.74 18.95
C LEU A 264 9.14 12.62 18.09
N GLU A 265 10.32 12.13 17.69
CA GLU A 265 11.25 12.85 16.82
C GLU A 265 10.61 13.20 15.46
N HIS A 266 9.78 12.31 14.92
CA HIS A 266 8.98 12.55 13.72
C HIS A 266 7.90 13.64 13.90
N LEU A 267 7.22 13.67 15.04
CA LEU A 267 6.21 14.69 15.35
C LEU A 267 6.84 16.08 15.66
N GLU A 268 8.07 16.08 16.19
CA GLU A 268 8.87 17.29 16.44
C GLU A 268 9.36 17.94 15.14
N SER A 269 9.77 17.12 14.17
CA SER A 269 10.36 17.58 12.92
C SER A 269 9.27 18.02 11.93
N PRO A 270 9.34 19.25 11.38
CA PRO A 270 8.42 19.68 10.34
C PRO A 270 8.39 18.71 9.15
N LEU A 271 7.20 18.42 8.63
CA LEU A 271 7.07 17.59 7.42
C LEU A 271 7.40 18.40 6.17
N GLU A 272 7.96 17.70 5.19
CA GLU A 272 8.09 18.19 3.81
C GLU A 272 7.62 17.08 2.89
N GLU A 273 6.49 17.32 2.19
CA GLU A 273 5.90 16.34 1.29
C GLU A 273 5.39 17.04 0.04
N VAL A 274 5.74 16.51 -1.14
CA VAL A 274 5.30 17.04 -2.46
C VAL A 274 5.55 18.55 -2.61
N GLY A 275 6.69 19.03 -2.14
CA GLY A 275 7.07 20.46 -2.21
C GLY A 275 6.29 21.37 -1.25
N VAL A 276 5.56 20.80 -0.29
CA VAL A 276 4.84 21.54 0.77
C VAL A 276 5.53 21.31 2.09
N THR A 277 5.89 22.41 2.75
CA THR A 277 6.39 22.39 4.13
C THR A 277 5.22 22.54 5.11
N GLU A 278 5.24 21.76 6.18
CA GLU A 278 4.28 21.86 7.27
C GLU A 278 4.29 23.27 7.89
N ASP A 279 3.11 23.85 8.05
CA ASP A 279 2.89 25.02 8.88
C ASP A 279 2.63 24.56 10.32
N ARG A 280 3.57 24.85 11.21
CA ARG A 280 3.48 24.44 12.62
C ARG A 280 2.34 25.14 13.37
N GLU A 281 1.83 26.27 12.88
CA GLU A 281 0.62 26.90 13.44
C GLU A 281 -0.65 26.09 13.10
N LEU A 282 -0.61 25.25 12.06
CA LEU A 282 -1.69 24.36 11.65
C LEU A 282 -1.57 22.95 12.24
N PHE A 283 -0.55 22.68 13.05
CA PHE A 283 -0.50 21.44 13.82
C PHE A 283 -1.52 21.50 14.96
N THR A 284 -2.64 20.81 14.77
CA THR A 284 -3.76 20.85 15.72
C THR A 284 -4.10 19.46 16.24
N ILE A 285 -4.57 19.41 17.48
CA ILE A 285 -4.99 18.20 18.18
C ILE A 285 -6.48 18.29 18.50
N ARG A 286 -7.16 17.15 18.40
CA ARG A 286 -8.53 17.00 18.83
C ARG A 286 -8.57 16.39 20.23
N GLN A 287 -9.11 17.12 21.19
CA GLN A 287 -9.15 16.70 22.60
C GLN A 287 -10.58 16.58 23.10
N PHE A 288 -10.92 15.45 23.72
CA PHE A 288 -12.21 15.26 24.36
C PHE A 288 -12.03 14.52 25.68
N ASP A 289 -12.64 15.06 26.75
CA ASP A 289 -12.59 14.54 28.12
C ASP A 289 -11.16 14.20 28.60
N GLY A 290 -10.23 15.15 28.41
CA GLY A 290 -8.85 15.00 28.87
C GLY A 290 -7.98 14.03 28.04
N SER A 291 -8.52 13.37 27.02
CA SER A 291 -7.80 12.46 26.11
C SER A 291 -7.69 13.03 24.71
N TYR A 292 -6.67 12.61 23.96
CA TYR A 292 -6.56 12.94 22.53
C TYR A 292 -7.29 11.90 21.68
N TRP A 293 -7.96 12.39 20.65
CA TRP A 293 -8.80 11.60 19.75
C TRP A 293 -8.37 11.71 18.30
N GLY A 294 -7.53 12.68 17.97
CA GLY A 294 -6.93 12.83 16.66
C GLY A 294 -5.94 13.98 16.64
N TYR A 295 -5.18 14.05 15.56
CA TYR A 295 -4.33 15.19 15.24
C TYR A 295 -4.33 15.42 13.74
N VAL A 296 -3.92 16.60 13.32
CA VAL A 296 -3.66 16.95 11.93
C VAL A 296 -2.47 17.88 11.83
N ARG A 297 -1.64 17.61 10.85
CA ARG A 297 -0.46 18.36 10.42
C ARG A 297 -0.74 18.80 8.99
N ALA A 298 -0.66 20.09 8.73
CA ALA A 298 -1.01 20.65 7.43
C ALA A 298 -0.02 21.73 6.99
N GLY A 299 0.04 21.94 5.69
CA GLY A 299 0.74 23.06 5.08
C GLY A 299 -0.18 23.76 4.07
N VAL A 300 0.29 24.88 3.54
CA VAL A 300 -0.43 25.64 2.52
C VAL A 300 0.47 25.80 1.31
N VAL A 301 -0.09 25.52 0.13
CA VAL A 301 0.55 25.81 -1.15
C VAL A 301 -0.48 26.47 -2.06
N ASP A 302 -0.12 27.62 -2.63
CA ASP A 302 -1.03 28.46 -3.41
C ASP A 302 -2.38 28.71 -2.68
N ASN A 303 -3.48 28.21 -3.25
CA ASN A 303 -4.84 28.31 -2.69
C ASN A 303 -5.33 26.99 -2.08
N THR A 304 -4.42 26.11 -1.68
CA THR A 304 -4.72 24.75 -1.24
C THR A 304 -4.19 24.49 0.17
N LEU A 305 -5.07 23.98 1.04
CA LEU A 305 -4.66 23.38 2.31
C LEU A 305 -4.26 21.92 2.06
N VAL A 306 -3.03 21.54 2.37
CA VAL A 306 -2.55 20.17 2.19
C VAL A 306 -2.46 19.49 3.54
N LEU A 307 -3.22 18.41 3.72
CA LEU A 307 -3.15 17.56 4.89
C LEU A 307 -1.96 16.61 4.72
N LEU A 308 -0.88 16.89 5.44
CA LEU A 308 0.41 16.18 5.33
C LEU A 308 0.39 14.91 6.19
N ASP A 309 -0.13 14.99 7.40
CA ASP A 309 -0.28 13.83 8.27
C ASP A 309 -1.44 14.03 9.24
N TYR A 310 -2.15 12.96 9.54
CA TYR A 310 -3.25 12.98 10.50
C TYR A 310 -3.56 11.57 10.95
N ALA A 311 -4.03 11.49 12.19
CA ALA A 311 -4.54 10.26 12.74
C ALA A 311 -5.75 10.49 13.63
N ALA A 312 -6.44 9.39 13.89
CA ALA A 312 -7.60 9.31 14.75
C ALA A 312 -7.45 8.08 15.66
N LYS A 313 -7.82 8.21 16.93
CA LYS A 313 -7.85 7.09 17.89
C LYS A 313 -8.80 5.98 17.45
N GLU A 314 -9.89 6.34 16.79
CA GLU A 314 -10.83 5.40 16.21
C GLU A 314 -10.97 5.67 14.71
N ALA A 315 -10.72 4.65 13.90
CA ALA A 315 -10.90 4.67 12.45
C ALA A 315 -12.39 4.60 12.03
N GLN A 316 -13.30 5.10 12.86
CA GLN A 316 -14.72 5.21 12.53
C GLN A 316 -14.98 6.46 11.68
N ALA A 317 -16.02 6.39 10.84
CA ALA A 317 -16.38 7.42 9.85
C ALA A 317 -16.47 8.84 10.45
N ASP A 318 -16.93 8.94 11.71
CA ASP A 318 -17.13 10.20 12.41
C ASP A 318 -15.83 11.01 12.54
N THR A 319 -14.66 10.38 12.72
CA THR A 319 -13.41 11.13 12.92
C THR A 319 -12.93 11.85 11.67
N LEU A 320 -13.10 11.23 10.49
CA LEU A 320 -12.76 11.87 9.22
C LEU A 320 -13.70 13.04 8.91
N VAL A 321 -14.96 12.99 9.36
CA VAL A 321 -15.88 14.13 9.25
C VAL A 321 -15.38 15.31 10.07
N TYR A 322 -14.92 15.09 11.31
CA TYR A 322 -14.34 16.17 12.13
C TYR A 322 -13.07 16.75 11.51
N LEU A 323 -12.22 15.93 10.90
CA LEU A 323 -11.02 16.36 10.19
C LEU A 323 -11.37 17.21 8.96
N LEU A 324 -12.30 16.74 8.11
CA LEU A 324 -12.74 17.47 6.91
C LEU A 324 -13.38 18.83 7.28
N ARG A 325 -14.17 18.87 8.35
CA ARG A 325 -14.73 20.12 8.89
C ARG A 325 -13.65 21.07 9.37
N TRP A 326 -12.66 20.55 10.12
CA TRP A 326 -11.51 21.36 10.55
C TRP A 326 -10.74 21.93 9.36
N ALA A 327 -10.50 21.10 8.33
CA ALA A 327 -9.78 21.49 7.13
C ALA A 327 -10.55 22.57 6.34
N ALA A 328 -11.87 22.43 6.20
CA ALA A 328 -12.72 23.41 5.55
C ALA A 328 -12.77 24.74 6.30
N ASP A 329 -12.94 24.74 7.63
CA ASP A 329 -12.99 25.96 8.43
C ASP A 329 -11.64 26.70 8.39
N THR A 330 -10.55 25.95 8.51
CA THR A 330 -9.19 26.48 8.37
C THR A 330 -8.99 27.08 6.98
N SER A 331 -9.43 26.39 5.93
CA SER A 331 -9.36 26.89 4.55
C SER A 331 -10.17 28.18 4.36
N ILE A 332 -11.38 28.26 4.91
CA ILE A 332 -12.23 29.47 4.86
C ILE A 332 -11.54 30.64 5.57
N ARG A 333 -10.99 30.43 6.78
CA ARG A 333 -10.27 31.48 7.52
C ARG A 333 -9.04 31.99 6.78
N LEU A 334 -8.35 31.11 6.07
CA LEU A 334 -7.15 31.44 5.30
C LEU A 334 -7.44 31.91 3.88
N GLY A 335 -8.70 31.87 3.42
CA GLY A 335 -9.09 32.27 2.06
C GLY A 335 -8.68 31.26 0.97
N LEU A 336 -8.50 30.00 1.34
CA LEU A 336 -8.13 28.89 0.45
C LEU A 336 -9.38 28.30 -0.23
N THR A 337 -9.19 27.68 -1.40
CA THR A 337 -10.31 27.16 -2.21
C THR A 337 -10.29 25.63 -2.35
N LYS A 338 -9.19 24.98 -2.01
CA LYS A 338 -9.01 23.53 -2.13
C LYS A 338 -8.43 22.92 -0.84
N ILE A 339 -8.77 21.66 -0.61
CA ILE A 339 -8.13 20.80 0.39
C ILE A 339 -7.59 19.57 -0.32
N GLU A 340 -6.36 19.18 -0.02
CA GLU A 340 -5.73 17.97 -0.57
C GLU A 340 -5.33 17.00 0.54
N ALA A 341 -5.47 15.70 0.27
CA ALA A 341 -5.02 14.64 1.17
C ALA A 341 -4.62 13.37 0.43
N ARG A 342 -3.68 12.61 1.00
CA ARG A 342 -3.13 11.37 0.42
C ARG A 342 -3.44 10.11 1.22
N LEU A 343 -4.06 10.26 2.39
CA LEU A 343 -4.45 9.14 3.25
C LEU A 343 -5.96 9.01 3.30
N ASN A 344 -6.49 7.80 3.51
CA ASN A 344 -7.93 7.57 3.62
C ASN A 344 -8.73 8.13 2.42
N ILE A 345 -8.16 8.12 1.21
CA ILE A 345 -8.66 8.83 0.01
C ILE A 345 -10.11 8.44 -0.29
N ARG A 346 -10.38 7.13 -0.35
CA ARG A 346 -11.73 6.62 -0.65
C ARG A 346 -12.72 6.94 0.45
N LYS A 347 -12.29 6.85 1.72
CA LYS A 347 -13.15 7.20 2.87
C LYS A 347 -13.48 8.69 2.89
N MET A 348 -12.51 9.57 2.64
CA MET A 348 -12.75 11.02 2.54
C MET A 348 -13.68 11.36 1.38
N SER A 349 -13.53 10.71 0.23
CA SER A 349 -14.41 10.92 -0.92
C SER A 349 -15.86 10.53 -0.58
N GLU A 350 -16.05 9.40 0.10
CA GLU A 350 -17.36 8.97 0.58
C GLU A 350 -17.94 9.94 1.63
N MET A 351 -17.13 10.46 2.56
CA MET A 351 -17.57 11.48 3.52
C MET A 351 -17.97 12.80 2.84
N CYS A 352 -17.19 13.26 1.86
CA CYS A 352 -17.53 14.45 1.07
C CYS A 352 -18.89 14.26 0.39
N ARG A 353 -19.14 13.08 -0.22
CA ARG A 353 -20.44 12.74 -0.82
C ARG A 353 -21.59 12.80 0.18
N GLN A 354 -21.39 12.30 1.40
CA GLN A 354 -22.40 12.34 2.47
C GLN A 354 -22.66 13.76 2.98
N LEU A 355 -21.64 14.60 3.03
CA LEU A 355 -21.72 16.02 3.41
C LEU A 355 -22.24 16.92 2.27
N GLY A 356 -22.40 16.39 1.05
CA GLY A 356 -22.77 17.18 -0.13
C GLY A 356 -21.63 18.04 -0.69
N TRP A 357 -20.39 17.75 -0.31
CA TRP A 357 -19.19 18.48 -0.76
C TRP A 357 -18.67 17.89 -2.08
N GLN A 358 -18.10 18.75 -2.92
CA GLN A 358 -17.47 18.31 -4.17
C GLN A 358 -16.05 17.81 -3.89
N SER A 359 -15.72 16.64 -4.42
CA SER A 359 -14.37 16.07 -4.33
C SER A 359 -14.05 15.21 -5.55
N GLU A 360 -12.77 15.08 -5.85
CA GLU A 360 -12.25 14.24 -6.94
C GLU A 360 -11.03 13.44 -6.48
N ILE A 361 -10.91 12.20 -6.95
CA ILE A 361 -9.72 11.36 -6.74
C ILE A 361 -8.89 11.36 -8.02
N VAL A 362 -7.70 11.96 -7.94
CA VAL A 362 -6.78 12.16 -9.06
C VAL A 362 -5.42 11.52 -8.77
N GLU A 363 -4.69 11.18 -9.83
CA GLU A 363 -3.28 10.79 -9.71
C GLU A 363 -2.47 12.02 -9.27
N ASP A 364 -1.52 11.82 -8.36
CA ASP A 364 -0.70 12.89 -7.79
C ASP A 364 0.64 13.00 -8.53
N GLN A 365 0.65 13.81 -9.59
CA GLN A 365 1.78 13.94 -10.52
C GLN A 365 2.92 14.81 -10.00
#